data_AF-A0A9W3D5L3-F1
#
_entry.id   AF-A0A9W3D5L3-F1
#
_cell.length_a   1.000
_cell.length_b   1.000
_cell.length_c   1.000
_cell.angle_alpha   90.00
_cell.angle_beta   90.00
_cell.angle_gamma   90.00
#
_symmetry.space_group_name_H-M   'P 1'
#
loop_
_entity.id
_entity.type
_entity.pdbx_description
1 polymer ?
#
loop_
_entity_poly.entity_id
_entity_poly.type
_entity_poly.pdbx_seq_one_letter_code
_entity_poly.pdbx_strand_id
1 'polypeptide(L)'
;MSVGINSRMVAFVVHALAVVASVMVFVWSICYRGGFAWESTNKTLIFNLHPVLTLISLVILGGEAIISYKSLPFEKRANKLIHLVLHAIAIVLGILGIYAAFKHHNEKHIPNLYTIHSWVGIGVIVLYSLQVEIDGALAASLLYDDSELTSCDTVTLRQIQQQQVMIPPCMVCPTECPQRFVCPYCPVPYPHGHDTLPFVCLYCPVPYFHVHDYPPVVVMTIS
;
A
#
# COMPACT_ATOMS: atom_id res chain seq x y z
N MET A 1 -6.41 24.04 7.97
CA MET A 1 -7.37 23.34 8.85
C MET A 1 -7.59 21.96 8.25
N SER A 2 -7.09 20.90 8.89
CA SER A 2 -7.38 19.52 8.46
C SER A 2 -8.80 19.19 8.92
N VAL A 3 -9.74 19.09 7.98
CA VAL A 3 -11.07 18.54 8.30
C VAL A 3 -10.86 17.06 8.59
N GLY A 4 -10.99 16.67 9.85
CA GLY A 4 -10.86 15.28 10.30
C GLY A 4 -12.06 14.44 9.87
N ILE A 5 -12.11 14.07 8.59
CA ILE A 5 -13.18 13.20 8.06
C ILE A 5 -12.83 11.74 8.38
N ASN A 6 -13.73 11.05 9.07
CA ASN A 6 -13.58 9.62 9.37
C ASN A 6 -13.67 8.81 8.06
N SER A 7 -12.57 8.15 7.68
CA SER A 7 -12.48 7.40 6.43
C SER A 7 -13.48 6.26 6.30
N ARG A 8 -13.91 5.66 7.43
CA ARG A 8 -14.95 4.62 7.40
C ARG A 8 -16.30 5.19 7.00
N MET A 9 -16.64 6.39 7.48
CA MET A 9 -17.89 7.06 7.10
C MET A 9 -17.88 7.41 5.62
N VAL A 10 -16.75 7.86 5.08
CA VAL A 10 -16.60 8.11 3.64
C VAL A 10 -16.79 6.83 2.83
N ALA A 11 -16.17 5.72 3.25
CA ALA A 11 -16.36 4.44 2.58
C ALA A 11 -17.83 4.01 2.56
N PHE A 12 -18.54 4.11 3.69
CA PHE A 12 -19.98 3.82 3.75
C PHE A 12 -20.81 4.67 2.78
N VAL A 13 -20.52 5.96 2.69
CA VAL A 13 -21.21 6.86 1.75
C VAL A 13 -20.94 6.43 0.31
N VAL A 14 -19.69 6.11 -0.03
CA VAL A 14 -19.33 5.66 -1.38
C VAL A 14 -20.03 4.34 -1.73
N HIS A 15 -20.04 3.35 -0.84
CA HIS A 15 -20.74 2.09 -1.07
C HIS A 15 -22.25 2.32 -1.24
N ALA A 16 -22.87 3.18 -0.43
CA ALA A 16 -24.29 3.51 -0.56
C ALA A 16 -24.60 4.16 -1.91
N LEU A 17 -23.79 5.12 -2.35
CA LEU A 17 -23.93 5.77 -3.66
C LEU A 17 -23.72 4.77 -4.80
N ALA A 18 -22.75 3.86 -4.69
CA ALA A 18 -22.51 2.81 -5.67
C ALA A 18 -23.71 1.86 -5.80
N VAL A 19 -24.33 1.46 -4.68
CA VAL A 19 -25.55 0.63 -4.68
C VAL A 19 -26.71 1.38 -5.37
N VAL A 20 -26.94 2.64 -5.02
CA VAL A 20 -28.02 3.45 -5.62
C VAL A 20 -27.80 3.61 -7.13
N ALA A 21 -26.59 3.97 -7.56
CA ALA A 21 -26.24 4.10 -8.97
C ALA A 21 -26.41 2.77 -9.73
N SER A 22 -26.01 1.66 -9.11
CA SER A 22 -26.20 0.32 -9.67
C SER A 22 -27.67 0.02 -9.89
N VAL A 23 -28.50 0.14 -8.85
CA VAL A 23 -29.94 -0.13 -8.92
C VAL A 23 -30.58 0.72 -10.01
N MET A 24 -30.24 2.01 -10.08
CA MET A 24 -30.78 2.92 -11.09
C MET A 24 -30.43 2.46 -12.52
N VAL A 25 -29.18 2.08 -12.79
CA VAL A 25 -28.75 1.64 -14.14
C VAL A 25 -29.27 0.24 -14.49
N PHE A 26 -29.40 -0.65 -13.52
CA PHE A 26 -30.02 -1.97 -13.73
C PHE A 26 -31.51 -1.85 -14.02
N VAL A 27 -32.25 -1.04 -13.25
CA VAL A 27 -33.67 -0.76 -13.50
C VAL A 27 -33.85 -0.08 -14.86
N TRP A 28 -33.00 0.89 -15.21
CA TRP A 28 -33.02 1.51 -16.53
C TRP A 28 -32.80 0.49 -17.66
N SER A 29 -31.79 -0.36 -17.53
CA SER A 29 -31.45 -1.37 -18.54
C SER A 29 -32.52 -2.45 -18.67
N ILE A 30 -33.02 -2.99 -17.57
CA ILE A 30 -33.96 -4.13 -17.57
C ILE A 30 -35.39 -3.67 -17.79
N CYS A 31 -35.88 -2.71 -16.99
CA CYS A 31 -37.28 -2.32 -16.99
C CYS A 31 -37.64 -1.36 -18.13
N TYR A 32 -36.75 -0.43 -18.48
CA TYR A 32 -37.05 0.59 -19.50
C TYR A 32 -36.49 0.27 -20.89
N ARG A 33 -35.36 -0.43 -20.95
CA ARG A 33 -34.66 -0.72 -22.23
C ARG A 33 -34.81 -2.16 -22.72
N GLY A 34 -35.57 -2.99 -22.02
CA GLY A 34 -35.88 -4.36 -22.42
C GLY A 34 -34.77 -5.38 -22.16
N GLY A 35 -33.83 -5.06 -21.26
CA GLY A 35 -32.71 -5.93 -20.89
C GLY A 35 -31.42 -5.62 -21.66
N PHE A 36 -30.46 -6.54 -21.56
CA PHE A 36 -29.18 -6.48 -22.26
C PHE A 36 -28.84 -7.87 -22.80
N ALA A 37 -28.23 -7.93 -23.97
CA ALA A 37 -27.86 -9.18 -24.61
C ALA A 37 -26.57 -9.01 -25.41
N TRP A 38 -25.69 -10.01 -25.39
CA TRP A 38 -24.44 -9.98 -26.16
C TRP A 38 -24.69 -10.08 -27.66
N GLU A 39 -25.75 -10.80 -28.03
CA GLU A 39 -26.24 -10.94 -29.39
C GLU A 39 -27.77 -10.91 -29.39
N SER A 40 -28.35 -10.11 -30.27
CA SER A 40 -29.80 -10.01 -30.42
C SER A 40 -30.15 -9.49 -31.82
N THR A 41 -31.35 -9.82 -32.28
CA THR A 41 -31.97 -9.20 -33.45
C THR A 41 -32.16 -7.70 -33.22
N ASN A 42 -32.53 -7.30 -31.99
CA ASN A 42 -32.65 -5.90 -31.63
C ASN A 42 -31.31 -5.37 -31.11
N LYS A 43 -30.61 -4.61 -31.96
CA LYS A 43 -29.26 -4.12 -31.67
C LYS A 43 -29.21 -3.17 -30.47
N THR A 44 -30.33 -2.56 -30.08
CA THR A 44 -30.38 -1.67 -28.89
C THR A 44 -30.07 -2.39 -27.59
N LEU A 45 -30.35 -3.71 -27.49
CA LEU A 45 -30.01 -4.51 -26.31
C LEU A 45 -28.49 -4.69 -26.16
N ILE A 46 -27.75 -4.72 -27.27
CA ILE A 46 -26.28 -4.79 -27.26
C ILE A 46 -25.70 -3.49 -26.71
N PHE A 47 -26.30 -2.35 -27.06
CA PHE A 47 -25.86 -1.05 -26.52
C PHE A 47 -26.08 -0.94 -25.02
N ASN A 48 -27.12 -1.56 -24.46
CA ASN A 48 -27.39 -1.48 -23.01
C ASN A 48 -26.27 -2.15 -22.17
N LEU A 49 -25.45 -3.03 -22.76
CA LEU A 49 -24.24 -3.55 -22.10
C LEU A 49 -23.19 -2.47 -21.85
N HIS A 50 -23.06 -1.50 -22.75
CA HIS A 50 -22.07 -0.42 -22.64
C HIS A 50 -22.19 0.35 -21.31
N PRO A 51 -23.33 1.01 -20.99
CA PRO A 51 -23.44 1.78 -19.75
C PRO A 51 -23.38 0.92 -18.48
N VAL A 52 -23.86 -0.33 -18.53
CA VAL A 52 -23.78 -1.26 -17.38
C VAL A 52 -22.33 -1.64 -17.10
N LEU A 53 -21.59 -2.07 -18.13
CA LEU A 53 -20.20 -2.45 -17.99
C LEU A 53 -19.32 -1.24 -17.64
N THR A 54 -19.55 -0.09 -18.25
CA THR A 54 -18.80 1.14 -17.94
C THR A 54 -19.05 1.65 -16.52
N LEU A 55 -20.28 1.53 -15.98
CA LEU A 55 -20.57 1.84 -14.58
C LEU A 55 -19.81 0.91 -13.63
N ILE A 56 -19.92 -0.40 -13.84
CA ILE A 56 -19.32 -1.39 -12.94
C ILE A 56 -17.78 -1.29 -12.97
N SER A 57 -17.19 -1.08 -14.14
CA SER A 57 -15.74 -0.95 -14.32
C SER A 57 -15.16 0.31 -13.69
N LEU A 58 -15.43 1.48 -14.28
CA LEU A 58 -14.71 2.71 -13.96
C LEU A 58 -15.22 3.36 -12.67
N VAL A 59 -16.53 3.25 -12.39
CA VAL A 59 -17.13 3.94 -11.24
C VAL A 59 -17.07 3.06 -9.99
N ILE A 60 -17.62 1.85 -10.08
CA ILE A 60 -17.72 0.98 -8.91
C ILE A 60 -16.36 0.35 -8.59
N LEU A 61 -15.84 -0.52 -9.47
CA LEU A 61 -14.57 -1.19 -9.21
C LEU A 61 -13.40 -0.21 -9.12
N GLY A 62 -13.38 0.84 -9.94
CA GLY A 62 -12.39 1.91 -9.83
C GLY A 62 -12.45 2.63 -8.48
N GLY A 63 -13.66 2.95 -7.97
CA GLY A 63 -13.83 3.57 -6.66
C GLY A 63 -13.45 2.65 -5.49
N GLU A 64 -13.86 1.38 -5.56
CA GLU A 64 -13.51 0.35 -4.58
C GLU A 64 -11.99 0.14 -4.52
N ALA A 65 -11.32 0.12 -5.67
CA ALA A 65 -9.88 -0.02 -5.75
C ALA A 65 -9.16 1.14 -5.05
N ILE A 66 -9.60 2.39 -5.25
CA ILE A 66 -9.00 3.57 -4.59
C ILE A 66 -9.17 3.51 -3.06
N ILE A 67 -10.35 3.07 -2.58
CA ILE A 67 -10.69 3.02 -1.16
C ILE A 67 -10.05 1.81 -0.45
N SER A 68 -9.72 0.76 -1.19
CA SER A 68 -9.20 -0.51 -0.65
C SER A 68 -8.03 -0.35 0.33
N TYR A 69 -7.08 0.56 0.05
CA TYR A 69 -5.93 0.83 0.93
C TYR A 69 -6.29 1.30 2.34
N LYS A 70 -7.45 1.94 2.50
CA LYS A 70 -7.87 2.55 3.77
C LYS A 70 -8.99 1.78 4.46
N SER A 71 -9.76 1.00 3.71
CA SER A 71 -10.88 0.20 4.24
C SER A 71 -10.46 -1.21 4.69
N LEU A 72 -9.41 -1.78 4.10
CA LEU A 72 -8.99 -3.15 4.39
C LEU A 72 -7.88 -3.18 5.46
N PRO A 73 -8.08 -3.89 6.59
CA PRO A 73 -7.10 -3.98 7.68
C PRO A 73 -6.02 -5.05 7.43
N PHE A 74 -5.57 -5.22 6.18
CA PHE A 74 -4.52 -6.19 5.85
C PHE A 74 -3.13 -5.55 5.85
N GLU A 75 -2.12 -6.41 5.70
CA GLU A 75 -0.74 -5.97 5.50
C GLU A 75 -0.59 -5.13 4.23
N LYS A 76 0.37 -4.19 4.22
CA LYS A 76 0.60 -3.26 3.10
C LYS A 76 0.76 -3.99 1.77
N ARG A 77 1.46 -5.14 1.78
CA ARG A 77 1.66 -5.99 0.59
C ARG A 77 0.35 -6.54 0.05
N ALA A 78 -0.51 -7.08 0.91
CA ALA A 78 -1.81 -7.61 0.51
C ALA A 78 -2.73 -6.50 -0.02
N ASN A 79 -2.77 -5.33 0.65
CA ASN A 79 -3.56 -4.19 0.19
C ASN A 79 -3.12 -3.67 -1.19
N LYS A 80 -1.79 -3.61 -1.45
CA LYS A 80 -1.26 -3.26 -2.78
C LYS A 80 -1.70 -4.25 -3.86
N LEU A 81 -1.65 -5.54 -3.58
CA LEU A 81 -2.07 -6.57 -4.53
C LEU A 81 -3.58 -6.48 -4.83
N ILE A 82 -4.41 -6.32 -3.80
CA ILE A 82 -5.86 -6.19 -3.96
C ILE A 82 -6.20 -4.97 -4.80
N HIS A 83 -5.58 -3.83 -4.50
CA HIS A 83 -5.74 -2.60 -5.29
C HIS A 83 -5.42 -2.81 -6.77
N LEU A 84 -4.27 -3.44 -7.08
CA LEU A 84 -3.85 -3.72 -8.45
C LEU A 84 -4.82 -4.67 -9.17
N VAL A 85 -5.25 -5.74 -8.50
CA VAL A 85 -6.19 -6.72 -9.08
C VAL A 85 -7.55 -6.08 -9.38
N LEU A 86 -8.07 -5.24 -8.48
CA LEU A 86 -9.33 -4.53 -8.70
C LEU A 86 -9.25 -3.59 -9.92
N HIS A 87 -8.16 -2.83 -10.04
CA HIS A 87 -7.92 -1.98 -11.21
C HIS A 87 -7.77 -2.78 -12.50
N ALA A 88 -7.10 -3.95 -12.47
CA ALA A 88 -6.96 -4.82 -13.64
C ALA A 88 -8.32 -5.35 -14.11
N ILE A 89 -9.19 -5.80 -13.21
CA ILE A 89 -10.56 -6.24 -13.54
C ILE A 89 -11.37 -5.06 -14.11
N ALA A 90 -11.22 -3.86 -13.53
CA ALA A 90 -11.88 -2.67 -14.02
C ALA A 90 -11.48 -2.34 -15.47
N ILE A 91 -10.21 -2.44 -15.85
CA ILE A 91 -9.74 -2.22 -17.23
C ILE A 91 -10.40 -3.22 -18.18
N VAL A 92 -10.39 -4.51 -17.84
CA VAL A 92 -10.98 -5.56 -18.69
C VAL A 92 -12.46 -5.29 -18.94
N LEU A 93 -13.22 -5.00 -17.88
CA LEU A 93 -14.64 -4.68 -18.02
C LEU A 93 -14.88 -3.36 -18.77
N GLY A 94 -14.01 -2.36 -18.61
CA GLY A 94 -14.06 -1.10 -19.35
C GLY A 94 -13.87 -1.30 -20.86
N ILE A 95 -12.89 -2.13 -21.25
CA ILE A 95 -12.65 -2.51 -22.65
C ILE A 95 -13.86 -3.25 -23.22
N LEU A 96 -14.46 -4.18 -22.48
CA LEU A 96 -15.68 -4.88 -22.89
C LEU A 96 -16.87 -3.91 -23.06
N GLY A 97 -16.99 -2.90 -22.20
CA GLY A 97 -17.99 -1.84 -22.33
C GLY A 97 -17.82 -1.02 -23.61
N ILE A 98 -16.60 -0.61 -23.95
CA ILE A 98 -16.31 0.07 -25.22
C ILE A 98 -16.58 -0.86 -26.41
N TYR A 99 -16.13 -2.10 -26.33
CA TYR A 99 -16.36 -3.10 -27.38
C TYR A 99 -17.85 -3.26 -27.69
N ALA A 100 -18.72 -3.31 -26.67
CA ALA A 100 -20.17 -3.38 -26.87
C ALA A 100 -20.74 -2.16 -27.63
N ALA A 101 -20.21 -0.95 -27.37
CA ALA A 101 -20.62 0.26 -28.09
C ALA A 101 -20.16 0.22 -29.57
N PHE A 102 -18.92 -0.19 -29.84
CA PHE A 102 -18.43 -0.36 -31.21
C PHE A 102 -19.19 -1.44 -31.97
N LYS A 103 -19.48 -2.57 -31.32
CA LYS A 103 -20.32 -3.64 -31.90
C LYS A 103 -21.70 -3.09 -32.28
N HIS A 104 -22.33 -2.30 -31.41
CA HIS A 104 -23.61 -1.66 -31.71
C HIS A 104 -23.58 -0.75 -32.93
N HIS A 105 -22.56 0.11 -33.03
CA HIS A 105 -22.41 1.02 -34.16
C HIS A 105 -22.14 0.29 -35.47
N ASN A 106 -21.28 -0.73 -35.44
CA ASN A 106 -20.95 -1.54 -36.61
C ASN A 106 -22.18 -2.30 -37.13
N GLU A 107 -22.97 -2.89 -36.25
CA GLU A 107 -24.20 -3.62 -36.63
C GLU A 107 -25.34 -2.70 -37.08
N LYS A 108 -25.29 -1.41 -36.76
CA LYS A 108 -26.25 -0.40 -37.22
C LYS A 108 -25.74 0.49 -38.34
N HIS A 109 -24.52 0.28 -38.81
CA HIS A 109 -23.84 1.13 -39.80
C HIS A 109 -23.79 2.62 -39.42
N ILE A 110 -23.60 2.91 -38.13
CA ILE A 110 -23.42 4.28 -37.62
C ILE A 110 -21.91 4.57 -37.59
N PRO A 111 -21.45 5.75 -38.02
CA PRO A 111 -20.04 6.11 -37.92
C PRO A 111 -19.56 6.07 -36.45
N ASN A 112 -18.35 5.57 -36.24
CA ASN A 112 -17.73 5.53 -34.92
C ASN A 112 -17.04 6.87 -34.59
N LEU A 113 -16.89 7.17 -33.30
CA LEU A 113 -16.04 8.26 -32.78
C LEU A 113 -16.37 9.69 -33.25
N TYR A 114 -17.63 9.97 -33.62
CA TYR A 114 -18.03 11.33 -34.03
C TYR A 114 -18.46 12.23 -32.86
N THR A 115 -18.60 11.69 -31.64
CA THR A 115 -19.08 12.44 -30.47
C THR A 115 -17.95 12.79 -29.52
N ILE A 116 -18.08 13.92 -28.80
CA ILE A 116 -17.13 14.27 -27.73
C ILE A 116 -17.09 13.22 -26.62
N HIS A 117 -18.22 12.57 -26.34
CA HIS A 117 -18.32 11.49 -25.35
C HIS A 117 -17.37 10.34 -25.70
N SER A 118 -17.35 9.91 -26.96
CA SER A 118 -16.44 8.84 -27.39
C SER A 118 -14.96 9.22 -27.34
N TRP A 119 -14.62 10.49 -27.63
CA TRP A 119 -13.24 10.97 -27.52
C TRP A 119 -12.77 11.01 -26.07
N VAL A 120 -13.58 11.58 -25.18
CA VAL A 120 -13.29 11.62 -23.74
C VAL A 120 -13.26 10.20 -23.17
N GLY A 121 -14.19 9.32 -23.55
CA GLY A 121 -14.24 7.94 -23.08
C GLY A 121 -12.98 7.14 -23.44
N ILE A 122 -12.51 7.24 -24.68
CA ILE A 122 -11.24 6.62 -25.10
C ILE A 122 -10.07 7.24 -24.33
N GLY A 123 -10.02 8.57 -24.22
CA GLY A 123 -8.98 9.26 -23.45
C GLY A 123 -8.90 8.77 -22.00
N VAL A 124 -10.04 8.62 -21.33
CA VAL A 124 -10.11 8.12 -19.95
C VAL A 124 -9.61 6.69 -19.85
N ILE A 125 -10.03 5.77 -20.74
CA ILE A 125 -9.54 4.39 -20.69
C ILE A 125 -8.04 4.31 -20.96
N VAL A 126 -7.52 5.08 -21.92
CA VAL A 126 -6.07 5.10 -22.19
C VAL A 126 -5.28 5.62 -20.99
N LEU A 127 -5.69 6.75 -20.42
CA LEU A 127 -5.03 7.33 -19.25
C LEU A 127 -5.12 6.40 -18.02
N TYR A 128 -6.28 5.76 -17.84
CA TYR A 128 -6.50 4.82 -16.74
C TYR A 128 -5.63 3.57 -16.88
N SER A 129 -5.50 3.00 -18.09
CA SER A 129 -4.61 1.87 -18.33
C SER A 129 -3.13 2.22 -18.07
N LEU A 130 -2.68 3.39 -18.53
CA LEU A 130 -1.31 3.86 -18.28
C LEU A 130 -1.04 4.04 -16.78
N GLN A 131 -2.00 4.60 -16.04
CA GLN A 131 -1.89 4.77 -14.60
C GLN A 131 -1.68 3.43 -13.89
N VAL A 132 -2.49 2.41 -14.24
CA VAL A 132 -2.41 1.08 -13.63
C VAL A 132 -1.13 0.33 -14.00
N GLU A 133 -0.62 0.49 -15.22
CA GLU A 133 0.67 -0.07 -15.62
C GLU A 133 1.82 0.55 -14.81
N ILE A 134 1.84 1.87 -14.64
CA ILE A 134 2.86 2.57 -13.86
C ILE A 134 2.79 2.17 -12.38
N ASP A 135 1.60 2.19 -11.79
CA ASP A 135 1.39 1.82 -10.39
C ASP A 135 1.73 0.34 -10.15
N GLY A 136 1.37 -0.53 -11.09
CA GLY A 136 1.69 -1.96 -11.07
C GLY A 136 3.18 -2.25 -11.19
N ALA A 137 3.88 -1.57 -12.11
CA ALA A 137 5.33 -1.69 -12.27
C ALA A 137 6.06 -1.22 -11.00
N LEU A 138 5.66 -0.08 -10.44
CA LEU A 138 6.22 0.43 -9.19
C LEU A 138 5.94 -0.53 -8.02
N ALA A 139 4.73 -1.06 -7.92
CA ALA A 139 4.39 -2.04 -6.90
C ALA A 139 5.23 -3.31 -7.05
N ALA A 140 5.41 -3.83 -8.27
CA ALA A 140 6.23 -5.02 -8.53
C ALA A 140 7.70 -4.81 -8.13
N SER A 141 8.30 -3.65 -8.45
CA SER A 141 9.66 -3.31 -8.02
C SER A 141 9.80 -3.24 -6.50
N LEU A 142 8.83 -2.67 -5.79
CA LEU A 142 8.84 -2.60 -4.32
C LEU A 142 8.60 -3.97 -3.66
N LEU A 143 7.77 -4.82 -4.27
CA LEU A 143 7.53 -6.18 -3.77
C LEU A 143 8.71 -7.12 -4.02
N TYR A 144 9.52 -6.84 -5.05
CA TYR A 144 10.79 -7.51 -5.29
C TYR A 144 11.81 -7.16 -4.19
N ASP A 145 11.94 -5.87 -3.86
CA ASP A 145 12.86 -5.37 -2.83
C ASP A 145 12.52 -5.88 -1.41
N ASP A 146 11.23 -5.93 -1.05
CA ASP A 146 10.77 -6.45 0.26
C ASP A 146 11.15 -7.92 0.49
N SER A 147 11.37 -8.72 -0.57
CA SER A 147 11.70 -10.14 -0.46
C SER A 147 13.17 -10.41 -0.11
N GLU A 148 14.08 -9.48 -0.38
CA GLU A 148 15.47 -9.55 0.10
C GLU A 148 15.66 -8.91 1.49
N LEU A 149 14.76 -8.00 1.90
CA LEU A 149 14.95 -7.17 3.10
C LEU A 149 14.16 -7.61 4.36
N THR A 150 13.33 -8.67 4.30
CA THR A 150 12.34 -8.91 5.37
C THR A 150 12.89 -9.51 6.67
N SER A 151 14.10 -10.08 6.72
CA SER A 151 14.55 -10.77 7.94
C SER A 151 15.46 -9.91 8.84
N CYS A 152 16.41 -9.17 8.29
CA CYS A 152 17.40 -8.44 9.09
C CYS A 152 17.02 -7.01 9.46
N ASP A 153 16.27 -6.28 8.62
CA ASP A 153 16.18 -4.82 8.79
C ASP A 153 15.04 -4.37 9.72
N THR A 154 13.96 -5.15 9.85
CA THR A 154 12.82 -4.80 10.73
C THR A 154 13.13 -4.97 12.22
N VAL A 155 14.08 -5.86 12.58
CA VAL A 155 14.58 -6.00 13.96
C VAL A 155 15.60 -4.90 14.27
N THR A 156 16.50 -4.62 13.32
CA THR A 156 17.56 -3.62 13.47
C THR A 156 17.00 -2.19 13.56
N LEU A 157 15.97 -1.85 12.78
CA LEU A 157 15.30 -0.53 12.86
C LEU A 157 14.49 -0.35 14.15
N ARG A 158 13.88 -1.40 14.70
CA ARG A 158 13.20 -1.31 16.01
C ARG A 158 14.19 -1.10 17.16
N GLN A 159 15.38 -1.70 17.09
CA GLN A 159 16.46 -1.46 18.06
C GLN A 159 16.97 -0.02 17.97
N ILE A 160 17.22 0.50 16.76
CA ILE A 160 17.67 1.88 16.56
C ILE A 160 16.62 2.89 17.05
N GLN A 161 15.33 2.64 16.83
CA GLN A 161 14.28 3.59 17.20
C GLN A 161 13.93 3.58 18.70
N GLN A 162 14.23 2.51 19.44
CA GLN A 162 14.16 2.53 20.92
C GLN A 162 15.35 3.26 21.56
N GLN A 163 16.45 3.45 20.83
CA GLN A 163 17.69 4.02 21.37
C GLN A 163 17.77 5.56 21.22
N GLN A 164 16.81 6.20 20.56
CA GLN A 164 16.81 7.65 20.32
C GLN A 164 15.99 8.46 21.34
N VAL A 165 15.44 7.82 22.38
CA VAL A 165 14.72 8.50 23.48
C VAL A 165 15.37 8.19 24.84
N MET A 166 16.69 8.27 24.96
CA MET A 166 17.34 8.65 26.21
C MET A 166 18.82 9.00 25.96
N ILE A 167 19.27 10.03 26.67
CA ILE A 167 20.65 10.48 26.96
C ILE A 167 21.65 9.29 27.07
N PRO A 168 22.94 9.44 26.68
CA PRO A 168 23.70 8.38 26.04
C PRO A 168 23.97 7.21 27.00
N PRO A 169 23.78 5.96 26.56
CA PRO A 169 24.43 4.85 27.20
C PRO A 169 25.69 4.50 26.44
N CYS A 170 26.74 4.20 27.20
CA CYS A 170 27.90 3.46 26.74
C CYS A 170 27.46 2.31 25.83
N MET A 171 28.08 2.22 24.66
CA MET A 171 27.81 1.19 23.67
C MET A 171 28.26 -0.16 24.24
N VAL A 172 27.35 -0.86 24.91
CA VAL A 172 27.54 -2.26 25.25
C VAL A 172 27.10 -3.07 24.04
N CYS A 173 28.08 -3.60 23.29
CA CYS A 173 27.79 -4.58 22.24
C CYS A 173 27.15 -5.83 22.88
N PRO A 174 26.01 -6.34 22.38
CA PRO A 174 25.47 -7.62 22.80
C PRO A 174 26.48 -8.74 22.48
N THR A 175 26.70 -9.66 23.42
CA THR A 175 27.72 -10.74 23.32
C THR A 175 27.36 -11.86 22.35
N GLU A 176 26.21 -11.81 21.68
CA GLU A 176 25.76 -12.84 20.74
C GLU A 176 25.15 -12.21 19.48
N CYS A 177 25.98 -11.51 18.72
CA CYS A 177 25.66 -11.23 17.32
C CYS A 177 26.39 -12.28 16.46
N PRO A 178 25.71 -13.00 15.54
CA PRO A 178 26.35 -13.98 14.68
C PRO A 178 27.28 -13.29 13.66
N GLN A 179 28.53 -13.06 14.09
CA GLN A 179 29.83 -12.93 13.39
C GLN A 179 29.91 -12.42 11.93
N ARG A 180 28.92 -11.72 11.37
CA ARG A 180 28.98 -11.29 9.96
C ARG A 180 28.71 -9.82 9.68
N PHE A 181 28.71 -8.97 10.70
CA PHE A 181 28.81 -7.54 10.50
C PHE A 181 30.21 -7.06 10.89
N VAL A 182 31.02 -6.77 9.87
CA VAL A 182 32.31 -6.07 10.02
C VAL A 182 32.00 -4.60 10.26
N CYS A 183 32.28 -4.09 11.46
CA CYS A 183 32.17 -2.68 11.76
C CYS A 183 33.21 -1.88 10.93
N PRO A 184 32.81 -0.83 10.17
CA PRO A 184 33.74 -0.05 9.34
C PRO A 184 34.83 0.69 10.12
N TYR A 185 34.71 0.78 11.45
CA TYR A 185 35.60 1.54 12.34
C TYR A 185 36.59 0.68 13.13
N CYS A 186 36.55 -0.65 12.99
CA CYS A 186 37.48 -1.55 13.68
C CYS A 186 38.37 -2.28 12.66
N PRO A 187 39.64 -1.85 12.48
CA PRO A 187 40.58 -2.61 11.68
C PRO A 187 41.19 -3.69 12.59
N VAL A 188 40.69 -4.91 12.50
CA VAL A 188 41.38 -6.23 12.61
C VAL A 188 40.57 -7.29 13.37
N PRO A 189 40.64 -8.58 12.97
CA PRO A 189 40.00 -9.69 13.67
C PRO A 189 40.84 -10.14 14.87
N TYR A 190 40.19 -10.39 16.01
CA TYR A 190 40.82 -11.00 17.19
C TYR A 190 41.03 -12.52 16.97
N PRO A 191 42.20 -13.10 17.31
CA PRO A 191 42.31 -14.52 17.54
C PRO A 191 41.85 -14.86 18.97
N HIS A 192 41.19 -16.01 19.11
CA HIS A 192 40.83 -16.59 20.40
C HIS A 192 42.09 -16.91 21.22
N GLY A 193 42.20 -16.37 22.42
CA GLY A 193 43.25 -16.76 23.34
C GLY A 193 43.31 -15.87 24.57
N HIS A 194 43.15 -16.50 25.73
CA HIS A 194 43.39 -15.99 27.08
C HIS A 194 44.51 -14.95 27.16
N ASP A 195 44.23 -13.77 27.70
CA ASP A 195 44.89 -13.20 28.89
C ASP A 195 44.57 -11.70 29.06
N THR A 196 44.58 -11.30 30.32
CA THR A 196 44.18 -10.02 30.94
C THR A 196 44.79 -8.75 30.32
N LEU A 197 43.99 -7.67 30.21
CA LEU A 197 44.26 -6.28 30.66
C LEU A 197 43.21 -5.30 30.06
N PRO A 198 42.65 -4.34 30.84
CA PRO A 198 41.77 -3.32 30.29
C PRO A 198 42.61 -2.23 29.59
N PHE A 199 42.50 -2.14 28.26
CA PHE A 199 43.01 -0.99 27.52
C PHE A 199 42.16 0.25 27.85
N VAL A 200 42.81 1.22 28.49
CA VAL A 200 42.28 2.58 28.71
C VAL A 200 42.14 3.26 27.35
N CYS A 201 40.91 3.59 26.98
CA CYS A 201 40.61 4.35 25.77
C CYS A 201 41.02 5.82 25.99
N LEU A 202 42.09 6.25 25.33
CA LEU A 202 42.79 7.52 25.58
C LEU A 202 42.09 8.80 25.04
N TYR A 203 40.79 8.75 24.73
CA TYR A 203 40.06 9.86 24.06
C TYR A 203 38.81 10.34 24.81
N CYS A 204 38.83 10.31 26.14
CA CYS A 204 37.79 10.98 26.95
C CYS A 204 38.43 12.06 27.85
N PRO A 205 38.25 13.36 27.56
CA PRO A 205 38.80 14.41 28.38
C PRO A 205 37.76 14.89 29.39
N VAL A 206 37.59 14.22 30.54
CA VAL A 206 37.00 14.83 31.75
C VAL A 206 37.58 14.16 33.01
N PRO A 207 38.08 14.92 34.00
CA PRO A 207 38.69 14.37 35.20
C PRO A 207 37.65 13.74 36.15
N TYR A 208 37.95 12.54 36.65
CA TYR A 208 37.24 11.92 37.78
C TYR A 208 37.49 12.76 39.05
N PHE A 209 36.45 13.42 39.57
CA PHE A 209 36.46 13.97 40.93
C PHE A 209 35.81 12.95 41.87
N HIS A 210 36.63 12.46 42.81
CA HIS A 210 36.21 11.61 43.91
C HIS A 210 35.60 12.50 45.01
N VAL A 211 34.31 12.37 45.29
CA VAL A 211 33.67 13.05 46.43
C VAL A 211 32.96 12.01 47.28
N HIS A 212 33.58 11.72 48.43
CA HIS A 212 32.94 11.17 49.61
C HIS A 212 31.85 12.14 50.08
N ASP A 213 30.65 11.63 50.38
CA ASP A 213 29.89 11.91 51.62
C ASP A 213 28.45 11.40 51.51
N TYR A 214 28.05 10.51 52.42
CA TYR A 214 26.79 10.46 53.20
C TYR A 214 26.75 9.15 54.04
N PRO A 215 26.06 9.10 55.21
CA PRO A 215 26.62 8.71 56.51
C PRO A 215 26.05 7.36 57.04
N PRO A 216 26.45 6.86 58.24
CA PRO A 216 26.29 5.45 58.59
C PRO A 216 24.89 5.15 59.16
N VAL A 217 24.29 4.05 58.72
CA VAL A 217 23.20 3.40 59.44
C VAL A 217 23.77 2.18 60.15
N VAL A 218 24.07 2.37 61.43
CA VAL A 218 24.31 1.31 62.40
C VAL A 218 22.97 0.63 62.68
N VAL A 219 22.84 -0.65 62.35
CA VAL A 219 21.86 -1.54 63.01
C VAL A 219 22.65 -2.69 63.62
N MET A 220 22.65 -2.71 64.94
CA MET A 220 23.34 -3.63 65.83
C MET A 220 22.37 -4.75 66.21
N THR A 221 22.80 -6.01 65.98
CA THR A 221 22.44 -7.28 66.70
C THR A 221 20.96 -7.70 66.75
N ILE A 222 20.59 -8.98 66.60
CA ILE A 222 20.60 -10.15 67.53
C ILE A 222 20.00 -11.29 66.64
N SER A 223 20.46 -12.54 66.48
CA SER A 223 21.04 -13.59 67.33
C SER A 223 21.83 -14.55 66.44
#